data_AF-A0A2W0AY04-F1
#
_entry.id   AF-A0A2W0AY04-F1
#
_cell.length_a   1.000
_cell.length_b   1.000
_cell.length_c   1.000
_cell.angle_alpha   90.00
_cell.angle_beta   90.00
_cell.angle_gamma   90.00
#
_symmetry.space_group_name_H-M   'P 1'
#
loop_
_entity.id
_entity.type
_entity.pdbx_description
1 polymer ?
#
loop_
_entity_poly.entity_id
_entity_poly.type
_entity_poly.pdbx_seq_one_letter_code
_entity_poly.pdbx_strand_id
1 'polypeptide(L)'
;MRALIAFLLLSTSLGLGQAPANEAAPTKTLTVPAGQKLLMQLKSGINTKTAKPGDGVYMETSFPVSIDNTMAIPAGTYVQGVIDNVKRSGRIKGRAEVLFHFTTLIFPSGYTVSVPGSVNDVPGADNGRVINKEGSVQADGTKGKDAGTIAGPAAEGAIIGALARGGKGALIGSGIGGVAGLAEVLFTRGNEINYPAGTAVEMVLQRPITLEQPRITEAKSELVPREGPKRLEKPRLTPEPAPR
;
A
#
# COMPACT_ATOMS: atom_id res chain seq x y z
N MET A 1 -44.70 -17.42 -88.98
CA MET A 1 -44.01 -16.12 -89.03
C MET A 1 -43.47 -15.84 -87.63
N ARG A 2 -42.12 -15.84 -87.47
CA ARG A 2 -41.32 -15.25 -86.37
C ARG A 2 -41.41 -15.94 -84.98
N ALA A 3 -40.39 -16.74 -84.60
CA ALA A 3 -39.13 -16.35 -83.93
C ALA A 3 -39.35 -16.18 -82.40
N LEU A 4 -38.84 -17.09 -81.55
CA LEU A 4 -37.47 -17.21 -81.03
C LEU A 4 -37.36 -16.52 -79.66
N ILE A 5 -36.66 -17.19 -78.73
CA ILE A 5 -35.80 -16.70 -77.64
C ILE A 5 -36.17 -17.29 -76.27
N ALA A 6 -35.34 -18.27 -75.91
CA ALA A 6 -35.11 -18.78 -74.58
C ALA A 6 -34.44 -17.72 -73.68
N PHE A 7 -34.74 -17.72 -72.39
CA PHE A 7 -33.81 -17.21 -71.38
C PHE A 7 -33.92 -18.03 -70.10
N LEU A 8 -32.92 -18.90 -69.94
CA LEU A 8 -32.64 -19.72 -68.78
C LEU A 8 -32.00 -18.82 -67.71
N LEU A 9 -32.70 -18.56 -66.61
CA LEU A 9 -32.13 -17.86 -65.45
C LEU A 9 -31.79 -18.87 -64.36
N LEU A 10 -30.53 -19.28 -64.35
CA LEU A 10 -29.89 -20.07 -63.31
C LEU A 10 -29.49 -19.13 -62.17
N SER A 11 -30.27 -19.10 -61.10
CA SER A 11 -29.97 -18.32 -59.89
C SER A 11 -29.02 -19.10 -58.97
N THR A 12 -27.72 -18.88 -59.13
CA THR A 12 -26.68 -19.30 -58.19
C THR A 12 -26.70 -18.38 -56.96
N SER A 13 -27.21 -18.88 -55.84
CA SER A 13 -27.08 -18.21 -54.54
C SER A 13 -25.64 -18.32 -54.04
N LEU A 14 -24.92 -17.19 -53.96
CA LEU A 14 -23.66 -17.09 -53.24
C LEU A 14 -23.93 -17.33 -51.75
N GLY A 15 -23.42 -18.44 -51.22
CA GLY A 15 -23.28 -18.64 -49.79
C GLY A 15 -22.24 -17.68 -49.24
N LEU A 16 -22.70 -16.60 -48.61
CA LEU A 16 -21.87 -15.81 -47.69
C LEU A 16 -21.55 -16.71 -46.49
N GLY A 17 -20.33 -17.23 -46.47
CA GLY A 17 -19.76 -17.87 -45.29
C GLY A 17 -19.83 -16.90 -44.12
N GLN A 18 -20.70 -17.21 -43.16
CA GLN A 18 -20.69 -16.58 -41.85
C GLN A 18 -19.36 -16.95 -41.21
N ALA A 19 -18.43 -16.00 -41.17
CA ALA A 19 -17.29 -16.08 -40.27
C ALA A 19 -17.83 -16.34 -38.86
N PRO A 20 -17.27 -17.28 -38.09
CA PRO A 20 -17.70 -17.47 -36.71
C PRO A 20 -17.50 -16.15 -35.99
N ALA A 21 -18.61 -15.53 -35.58
CA ALA A 21 -18.59 -14.46 -34.62
C ALA A 21 -17.87 -15.04 -33.40
N ASN A 22 -16.66 -14.53 -33.16
CA ASN A 22 -15.89 -14.83 -31.96
C ASN A 22 -16.78 -14.41 -30.78
N GLU A 23 -17.49 -15.37 -30.19
CA GLU A 23 -18.19 -15.19 -28.92
C GLU A 23 -17.14 -14.72 -27.93
N ALA A 24 -17.14 -13.41 -27.65
CA ALA A 24 -16.37 -12.85 -26.57
C ALA A 24 -16.77 -13.62 -25.30
N ALA A 25 -15.85 -14.45 -24.80
CA ALA A 25 -16.07 -15.22 -23.58
C ALA A 25 -16.62 -14.27 -22.50
N PRO A 26 -17.67 -14.67 -21.75
CA PRO A 26 -18.28 -13.80 -20.77
C PRO A 26 -17.19 -13.37 -19.77
N THR A 27 -16.90 -12.06 -19.75
CA THR A 27 -16.01 -11.44 -18.77
C THR A 27 -16.64 -11.64 -17.41
N LYS A 28 -16.28 -12.74 -16.73
CA LYS A 28 -16.74 -12.98 -15.37
C LYS A 28 -16.29 -11.78 -14.55
N THR A 29 -17.25 -11.02 -14.06
CA THR A 29 -17.00 -9.80 -13.30
C THR A 29 -17.09 -10.17 -11.82
N LEU A 30 -16.00 -10.04 -11.08
CA LEU A 30 -15.95 -10.31 -9.65
C LEU A 30 -16.15 -9.00 -8.89
N THR A 31 -17.20 -8.90 -8.08
CA THR A 31 -17.41 -7.70 -7.28
C THR A 31 -16.88 -7.90 -5.87
N VAL A 32 -15.92 -7.07 -5.49
CA VAL A 32 -15.42 -6.94 -4.12
C VAL A 32 -16.36 -6.04 -3.34
N PRO A 33 -17.00 -6.50 -2.26
CA PRO A 33 -17.89 -5.67 -1.47
C PRO A 33 -17.11 -4.62 -0.67
N ALA A 34 -17.79 -3.52 -0.33
CA ALA A 34 -17.28 -2.57 0.64
C ALA A 34 -17.13 -3.22 2.03
N GLY A 35 -16.22 -2.72 2.85
CA GLY A 35 -15.91 -3.24 4.18
C GLY A 35 -14.83 -4.32 4.20
N GLN A 36 -14.36 -4.78 3.03
CA GLN A 36 -13.29 -5.76 2.94
C GLN A 36 -11.96 -5.15 3.41
N LYS A 37 -11.30 -5.87 4.33
CA LYS A 37 -10.00 -5.50 4.91
C LYS A 37 -8.86 -6.06 4.08
N LEU A 38 -7.88 -5.21 3.77
CA LEU A 38 -6.65 -5.56 3.08
C LEU A 38 -5.47 -5.30 4.00
N LEU A 39 -4.72 -6.36 4.31
CA LEU A 39 -3.48 -6.24 5.05
C LEU A 39 -2.31 -6.03 4.07
N MET A 40 -1.55 -4.97 4.30
CA MET A 40 -0.50 -4.51 3.40
C MET A 40 0.73 -4.11 4.20
N GLN A 41 1.86 -3.98 3.51
CA GLN A 41 3.10 -3.46 4.07
C GLN A 41 3.59 -2.25 3.28
N LEU A 42 4.12 -1.27 3.99
CA LEU A 42 4.74 -0.08 3.40
C LEU A 42 6.01 -0.46 2.62
N LYS A 43 6.12 -0.01 1.36
CA LYS A 43 7.35 -0.18 0.56
C LYS A 43 8.33 0.95 0.81
N SER A 44 7.81 2.16 1.00
CA SER A 44 8.57 3.33 1.43
C SER A 44 8.18 3.72 2.85
N GLY A 45 9.16 4.13 3.65
CA GLY A 45 8.87 4.67 4.98
C GLY A 45 8.17 6.02 4.90
N ILE A 46 7.31 6.31 5.87
CA ILE A 46 6.61 7.60 6.02
C ILE A 46 7.13 8.29 7.27
N ASN A 47 7.57 9.55 7.11
CA ASN A 47 8.06 10.35 8.22
C ASN A 47 7.47 11.77 8.19
N THR A 48 6.78 12.16 9.26
CA THR A 48 6.20 13.52 9.39
C THR A 48 7.22 14.65 9.34
N LYS A 49 8.52 14.40 9.57
CA LYS A 49 9.60 15.39 9.43
C LYS A 49 9.78 15.83 7.97
N THR A 50 9.68 14.89 7.04
CA THR A 50 10.07 15.06 5.63
C THR A 50 8.90 14.97 4.67
N ALA A 51 7.83 14.26 5.04
CA ALA A 51 6.64 14.07 4.23
C ALA A 51 5.90 15.40 4.01
N LYS A 52 5.35 15.55 2.80
CA LYS A 52 4.56 16.69 2.38
C LYS A 52 3.22 16.24 1.80
N PRO A 53 2.18 17.07 1.90
CA PRO A 53 0.96 16.87 1.12
C PRO A 53 1.28 16.74 -0.38
N GLY A 54 0.71 15.73 -1.02
CA GLY A 54 0.97 15.36 -2.41
C GLY A 54 2.04 14.27 -2.60
N ASP A 55 2.79 13.89 -1.56
CA ASP A 55 3.76 12.80 -1.67
C ASP A 55 3.05 11.45 -1.91
N GLY A 56 3.65 10.62 -2.77
CA GLY A 56 3.16 9.28 -3.06
C GLY A 56 3.51 8.29 -1.94
N VAL A 57 2.52 7.50 -1.54
CA VAL A 57 2.69 6.39 -0.60
C VAL A 57 2.52 5.08 -1.34
N TYR A 58 3.48 4.17 -1.19
CA TYR A 58 3.47 2.88 -1.87
C TYR A 58 3.42 1.75 -0.86
N MET A 59 2.47 0.84 -1.04
CA MET A 59 2.27 -0.34 -0.22
C MET A 59 2.13 -1.57 -1.11
N GLU A 60 2.37 -2.74 -0.52
CA GLU A 60 2.20 -4.03 -1.16
C GLU A 60 1.34 -4.94 -0.29
N THR A 61 0.38 -5.62 -0.90
CA THR A 61 -0.55 -6.50 -0.20
C THR A 61 0.18 -7.74 0.30
N SER A 62 0.13 -8.01 1.60
CA SER A 62 0.81 -9.16 2.21
C SER A 62 -0.04 -10.43 2.19
N PHE A 63 -1.37 -10.28 2.26
CA PHE A 63 -2.30 -11.41 2.26
C PHE A 63 -3.31 -11.34 1.12
N PRO A 64 -3.58 -12.47 0.42
CA PRO A 64 -4.59 -12.49 -0.62
C PRO A 64 -5.99 -12.38 -0.03
N VAL A 65 -6.88 -11.71 -0.77
CA VAL A 65 -8.30 -11.59 -0.44
C VAL A 65 -9.12 -12.37 -1.47
N SER A 66 -9.96 -13.27 -0.98
CA SER A 66 -10.82 -14.12 -1.80
C SER A 66 -12.30 -13.85 -1.50
N ILE A 67 -13.14 -13.96 -2.53
CA ILE A 67 -14.59 -13.78 -2.50
C ILE A 67 -15.22 -14.93 -3.25
N ASP A 68 -16.25 -15.54 -2.67
CA ASP A 68 -16.95 -16.68 -3.28
C ASP A 68 -15.97 -17.76 -3.77
N ASN A 69 -15.01 -18.09 -2.91
CA ASN A 69 -13.95 -19.08 -3.18
C ASN A 69 -13.02 -18.75 -4.37
N THR A 70 -13.07 -17.52 -4.87
CA THR A 70 -12.26 -17.01 -5.99
C THR A 70 -11.34 -15.90 -5.50
N MET A 71 -10.06 -15.94 -5.90
CA MET A 71 -9.09 -14.92 -5.51
C MET A 71 -9.42 -13.59 -6.20
N ALA A 72 -9.78 -12.58 -5.42
CA ALA A 72 -10.07 -11.24 -5.93
C ALA A 72 -8.81 -10.38 -6.01
N ILE A 73 -8.04 -10.34 -4.92
CA ILE A 73 -6.82 -9.54 -4.80
C ILE A 73 -5.69 -10.46 -4.36
N PRO A 74 -4.70 -10.76 -5.22
CA PRO A 74 -3.56 -11.57 -4.84
C PRO A 74 -2.60 -10.82 -3.91
N ALA A 75 -1.84 -11.57 -3.10
CA ALA A 75 -0.66 -11.02 -2.45
C ALA A 75 0.35 -10.53 -3.51
N GLY A 76 1.10 -9.48 -3.17
CA GLY A 76 1.98 -8.79 -4.11
C GLY A 76 1.28 -7.74 -4.98
N THR A 77 -0.02 -7.49 -4.78
CA THR A 77 -0.71 -6.35 -5.40
C THR A 77 -0.19 -5.05 -4.80
N TYR A 78 0.28 -4.14 -5.64
CA TYR A 78 0.74 -2.82 -5.22
C TYR A 78 -0.44 -1.88 -5.03
N VAL A 79 -0.35 -1.07 -3.99
CA VAL A 79 -1.35 -0.06 -3.66
C VAL A 79 -0.66 1.28 -3.59
N GLN A 80 -1.11 2.19 -4.44
CA GLN A 80 -0.68 3.57 -4.45
C GLN A 80 -1.67 4.44 -3.69
N GLY A 81 -1.15 5.33 -2.87
CA GLY A 81 -1.88 6.38 -2.20
C GLY A 81 -1.15 7.71 -2.29
N VAL A 82 -1.80 8.75 -1.78
CA VAL A 82 -1.26 10.11 -1.73
C VAL A 82 -1.49 10.67 -0.35
N ILE A 83 -0.51 11.40 0.16
CA ILE A 83 -0.61 12.13 1.41
C ILE A 83 -1.48 13.37 1.21
N ASP A 84 -2.60 13.45 1.91
CA ASP A 84 -3.49 14.62 1.89
C ASP A 84 -2.99 15.72 2.82
N ASN A 85 -2.56 15.33 4.02
CA ASN A 85 -2.15 16.27 5.04
C ASN A 85 -1.08 15.69 5.95
N VAL A 86 -0.15 16.54 6.37
CA VAL A 86 0.90 16.21 7.32
C VAL A 86 0.94 17.29 8.39
N LYS A 87 0.77 16.87 9.63
CA LYS A 87 0.95 17.71 10.82
C LYS A 87 2.14 17.18 11.60
N ARG A 88 3.08 18.06 11.91
CA ARG A 88 4.21 17.73 12.78
C ARG A 88 3.84 17.89 14.24
N SER A 89 4.56 17.15 15.09
CA SER A 89 4.43 17.29 16.54
C SER A 89 4.86 18.70 16.97
N GLY A 90 4.03 19.30 17.83
CA GLY A 90 4.35 20.57 18.47
C GLY A 90 5.31 20.38 19.64
N ARG A 91 5.82 21.49 20.16
CA ARG A 91 6.67 21.48 21.36
C ARG A 91 5.87 21.39 22.65
N ILE A 92 4.71 22.07 22.68
CA ILE A 92 3.89 22.22 23.89
C ILE A 92 2.56 21.48 23.74
N LYS A 93 1.93 21.63 22.57
CA LYS A 93 0.65 21.01 22.23
C LYS A 93 0.63 20.68 20.74
N GLY A 94 -0.13 19.65 20.37
CA GLY A 94 -0.25 19.18 19.00
C GLY A 94 0.59 17.93 18.78
N ARG A 95 -0.08 16.85 18.39
CA ARG A 95 0.54 15.57 18.02
C ARG A 95 0.86 15.58 16.53
N ALA A 96 1.84 14.77 16.15
CA ALA A 96 2.05 14.47 14.75
C ALA A 96 0.86 13.69 14.19
N GLU A 97 0.45 14.00 12.97
CA GLU A 97 -0.69 13.41 12.28
C GLU A 97 -0.37 13.30 10.79
N VAL A 98 -0.69 12.17 10.17
CA VAL A 98 -0.62 12.00 8.71
C VAL A 98 -1.97 11.48 8.25
N LEU A 99 -2.54 12.18 7.27
CA LEU A 99 -3.70 11.72 6.53
C LEU A 99 -3.26 11.40 5.12
N PHE A 100 -3.61 10.20 4.66
CA PHE A 100 -3.41 9.77 3.30
C PHE A 100 -4.59 8.89 2.87
N HIS A 101 -4.89 8.92 1.58
CA HIS A 101 -5.90 8.06 0.98
C HIS A 101 -5.28 7.19 -0.10
N PHE A 102 -6.00 6.13 -0.45
CA PHE A 102 -5.59 5.22 -1.51
C PHE A 102 -6.25 5.64 -2.83
N THR A 103 -5.51 5.53 -3.92
CA THR A 103 -5.94 5.97 -5.25
C THR A 103 -6.03 4.82 -6.24
N THR A 104 -5.02 3.96 -6.27
CA THR A 104 -4.86 2.95 -7.33
C THR A 104 -4.35 1.62 -6.78
N LEU A 105 -5.00 0.53 -7.20
CA LEU A 105 -4.50 -0.84 -7.09
C LEU A 105 -3.81 -1.23 -8.41
N ILE A 106 -2.61 -1.79 -8.30
CA ILE A 106 -1.80 -2.28 -9.42
C ILE A 106 -1.57 -3.77 -9.18
N PHE A 107 -2.24 -4.60 -9.97
CA PHE A 107 -2.15 -6.05 -9.87
C PHE A 107 -0.83 -6.55 -10.48
N PRO A 108 -0.33 -7.72 -10.04
CA PRO A 108 0.87 -8.34 -10.62
C PRO A 108 0.78 -8.58 -12.14
N SER A 109 -0.44 -8.68 -12.68
CA SER A 109 -0.69 -8.79 -14.12
C SER A 109 -0.51 -7.49 -14.91
N GLY A 110 -0.23 -6.36 -14.24
CA GLY A 110 -0.23 -5.03 -14.84
C GLY A 110 -1.61 -4.39 -14.99
N TYR A 111 -2.68 -5.11 -14.61
CA TYR A 111 -4.03 -4.54 -14.53
C TYR A 111 -4.09 -3.50 -13.41
N THR A 112 -4.67 -2.33 -13.69
CA THR A 112 -4.80 -1.25 -12.70
C THR A 112 -6.26 -0.87 -12.51
N VAL A 113 -6.62 -0.60 -11.26
CA VAL A 113 -7.99 -0.21 -10.89
C VAL A 113 -7.91 0.97 -9.94
N SER A 114 -8.66 2.03 -10.22
CA SER A 114 -8.81 3.15 -9.30
C SER A 114 -9.72 2.73 -8.14
N VAL A 115 -9.21 2.91 -6.91
CA VAL A 115 -9.89 2.48 -5.69
C VAL A 115 -9.94 3.61 -4.70
N PRO A 116 -11.14 4.12 -4.35
CA PRO A 116 -11.31 4.97 -3.18
C PRO A 116 -11.28 4.07 -1.93
N GLY A 117 -10.11 3.93 -1.33
CA GLY A 117 -9.90 3.26 -0.05
C GLY A 117 -9.51 4.25 1.04
N SER A 118 -9.81 3.93 2.30
CA SER A 118 -9.30 4.66 3.47
C SER A 118 -8.53 3.74 4.40
N VAL A 119 -7.64 4.33 5.19
CA VAL A 119 -6.89 3.59 6.23
C VAL A 119 -7.86 3.23 7.35
N ASN A 120 -7.88 1.97 7.78
CA ASN A 120 -8.71 1.54 8.90
C ASN A 120 -7.89 1.32 10.16
N ASP A 121 -6.68 0.76 10.02
CA ASP A 121 -5.77 0.55 11.13
C ASP A 121 -4.30 0.51 10.67
N VAL A 122 -3.36 0.74 11.59
CA VAL A 122 -1.92 0.59 11.35
C VAL A 122 -1.32 -0.29 12.46
N PRO A 123 -1.57 -1.60 12.45
CA PRO A 123 -1.15 -2.49 13.53
C PRO A 123 0.36 -2.62 13.67
N GLY A 124 1.13 -2.26 12.63
CA GLY A 124 2.60 -2.22 12.68
C GLY A 124 3.20 -0.91 13.21
N ALA A 125 2.38 0.06 13.62
CA ALA A 125 2.87 1.34 14.12
C ALA A 125 3.27 1.26 15.60
N ASP A 126 4.56 1.47 15.90
CA ASP A 126 5.05 1.50 17.29
C ASP A 126 4.52 2.69 18.11
N ASN A 127 4.05 3.77 17.47
CA ASN A 127 3.75 5.06 18.13
C ASN A 127 2.59 5.85 17.50
N GLY A 128 1.55 5.21 16.97
CA GLY A 128 0.38 5.95 16.47
C GLY A 128 -0.85 5.09 16.23
N ARG A 129 -2.03 5.70 16.30
CA ARG A 129 -3.33 5.05 16.13
C ARG A 129 -4.19 5.80 15.12
N VAL A 130 -5.06 5.08 14.43
CA VAL A 130 -6.10 5.71 13.59
C VAL A 130 -7.15 6.33 14.51
N ILE A 131 -7.35 7.64 14.36
CA ILE A 131 -8.25 8.40 15.26
C ILE A 131 -9.61 8.71 14.64
N ASN A 132 -9.72 8.66 13.31
CA ASN A 132 -10.94 9.04 12.61
C ASN A 132 -11.32 8.02 11.52
N LYS A 133 -12.60 7.99 11.15
CA LYS A 133 -13.14 7.08 10.11
C LYS A 133 -12.57 7.37 8.71
N GLU A 134 -11.99 8.54 8.52
CA GLU A 134 -11.30 8.97 7.30
C GLU A 134 -9.88 8.39 7.17
N GLY A 135 -9.37 7.69 8.20
CA GLY A 135 -8.06 7.05 8.16
C GLY A 135 -6.89 7.95 8.58
N SER A 136 -7.16 9.01 9.33
CA SER A 136 -6.09 9.84 9.89
C SER A 136 -5.32 9.09 10.98
N VAL A 137 -4.01 8.99 10.82
CA VAL A 137 -3.11 8.34 11.77
C VAL A 137 -2.45 9.39 12.64
N GLN A 138 -2.64 9.31 13.97
CA GLN A 138 -2.10 10.26 14.94
C GLN A 138 -1.09 9.59 15.87
N ALA A 139 0.02 10.29 16.15
CA ALA A 139 1.04 9.83 17.08
C ALA A 139 0.55 9.78 18.54
N ASP A 140 1.15 8.90 19.35
CA ASP A 140 0.88 8.85 20.79
C ASP A 140 1.27 10.16 21.52
N GLY A 141 0.58 10.44 22.63
CA GLY A 141 0.83 11.63 23.44
C GLY A 141 2.05 11.50 24.34
N THR A 142 2.79 12.60 24.55
CA THR A 142 4.02 12.62 25.36
C THR A 142 3.82 13.04 26.83
N LYS A 143 2.60 13.35 27.26
CA LYS A 143 2.32 13.94 28.59
C LYS A 143 2.98 13.21 29.77
N GLY A 144 3.02 11.87 29.76
CA GLY A 144 3.66 11.09 30.82
C GLY A 144 5.19 11.19 30.80
N LYS A 145 5.79 11.21 29.60
CA LYS A 145 7.23 11.41 29.41
C LYS A 145 7.63 12.84 29.83
N ASP A 146 6.85 13.84 29.41
CA ASP A 146 7.10 15.25 29.72
C ASP A 146 7.03 15.49 31.24
N ALA A 147 6.08 14.87 31.94
CA ALA A 147 6.00 14.92 33.40
C ALA A 147 7.23 14.30 34.06
N GLY A 148 7.75 13.18 33.54
CA GLY A 148 8.98 12.56 34.01
C GLY A 148 10.21 13.45 33.79
N THR A 149 10.35 14.07 32.61
CA THR A 149 11.45 15.00 32.29
C THR A 149 11.46 16.24 33.18
N ILE A 150 10.29 16.70 33.66
CA ILE A 150 10.21 17.80 34.63
C ILE A 150 10.48 17.31 36.05
N ALA A 151 9.86 16.19 36.44
CA ALA A 151 9.91 15.68 37.81
C ALA A 151 11.28 15.06 38.18
N GLY A 152 11.98 14.43 37.24
CA GLY A 152 13.28 13.81 37.48
C GLY A 152 14.33 14.82 37.96
N PRO A 153 14.69 15.83 37.14
CA PRO A 153 15.63 16.88 37.52
C PRO A 153 15.17 17.68 38.75
N ALA A 154 13.85 17.91 38.90
CA ALA A 154 13.30 18.56 40.10
C ALA A 154 13.54 17.73 41.37
N ALA A 155 13.32 16.40 41.31
CA ALA A 155 13.55 15.51 42.45
C ALA A 155 15.05 15.39 42.79
N GLU A 156 15.91 15.25 41.77
CA GLU A 156 17.37 15.23 41.96
C GLU A 156 17.87 16.54 42.58
N GLY A 157 17.44 17.67 42.02
CA GLY A 157 17.75 19.00 42.56
C GLY A 157 17.25 19.17 44.00
N ALA A 158 16.07 18.63 44.32
CA ALA A 158 15.52 18.65 45.68
C ALA A 158 16.40 17.89 46.67
N ILE A 159 16.88 16.70 46.30
CA ILE A 159 17.73 15.88 47.18
C ILE A 159 19.06 16.60 47.44
N ILE A 160 19.73 17.06 46.38
CA ILE A 160 21.02 17.76 46.50
C ILE A 160 20.86 19.04 47.33
N GLY A 161 19.81 19.81 47.04
CA GLY A 161 19.49 21.01 47.80
C GLY A 161 19.14 20.72 49.26
N ALA A 162 18.43 19.64 49.54
CA ALA A 162 18.09 19.21 50.89
C ALA A 162 19.34 18.88 51.71
N LEU A 163 20.30 18.19 51.12
CA LEU A 163 21.58 17.88 51.77
C LEU A 163 22.39 19.14 52.08
N ALA A 164 22.35 20.14 51.19
CA ALA A 164 23.12 21.37 51.36
C ALA A 164 22.49 22.35 52.38
N ARG A 165 21.16 22.47 52.43
CA ARG A 165 20.49 23.52 53.25
C ARG A 165 19.14 23.10 53.83
N GLY A 166 18.90 21.81 54.01
CA GLY A 166 17.64 21.27 54.53
C GLY A 166 16.44 21.62 53.64
N GLY A 167 15.24 21.73 54.22
CA GLY A 167 14.00 21.97 53.46
C GLY A 167 14.02 23.21 52.55
N LYS A 168 14.73 24.29 52.92
CA LYS A 168 14.89 25.47 52.05
C LYS A 168 15.75 25.18 50.83
N GLY A 169 16.81 24.41 50.99
CA GLY A 169 17.64 23.99 49.87
C GLY A 169 16.92 23.00 48.97
N ALA A 170 16.08 22.11 49.53
CA ALA A 170 15.24 21.21 48.76
C ALA A 170 14.29 21.97 47.82
N LEU A 171 13.62 23.02 48.32
CA LEU A 171 12.72 23.84 47.52
C LEU A 171 13.44 24.63 46.42
N ILE A 172 14.61 25.20 46.74
CA ILE A 172 15.42 25.94 45.76
C ILE A 172 15.98 24.99 44.70
N GLY A 173 16.52 23.85 45.12
CA GLY A 173 17.07 22.83 44.23
C GLY A 173 16.00 22.18 43.36
N SER A 174 14.79 21.95 43.89
CA SER A 174 13.65 21.49 43.09
C SER A 174 13.14 22.54 42.12
N GLY A 175 13.18 23.82 42.53
CA GLY A 175 12.81 24.94 41.67
C GLY A 175 13.75 25.06 40.47
N ILE A 176 15.06 25.00 40.70
CA ILE A 176 16.07 25.06 39.63
C ILE A 176 16.00 23.82 38.74
N GLY A 177 15.94 22.62 39.32
CA GLY A 177 15.81 21.36 38.57
C GLY A 177 14.53 21.29 37.75
N GLY A 178 13.40 21.73 38.32
CA GLY A 178 12.13 21.80 37.62
C GLY A 178 12.14 22.82 36.47
N VAL A 179 12.78 23.98 36.62
CA VAL A 179 12.92 24.96 35.53
C VAL A 179 13.77 24.39 34.38
N ALA A 180 14.83 23.66 34.68
CA ALA A 180 15.65 23.01 33.65
C ALA A 180 14.84 21.95 32.87
N GLY A 181 14.12 21.07 33.56
CA GLY A 181 13.25 20.07 32.91
C GLY A 181 12.09 20.70 32.13
N LEU A 182 11.52 21.80 32.63
CA LEU A 182 10.51 22.58 31.89
C LEU A 182 11.11 23.22 30.63
N ALA A 183 12.30 23.81 30.72
CA ALA A 183 12.98 24.38 29.56
C ALA A 183 13.23 23.31 28.50
N GLU A 184 13.66 22.12 28.90
CA GLU A 184 13.86 21.00 27.98
C GLU A 184 12.58 20.61 27.24
N VAL A 185 11.44 20.47 27.93
CA VAL A 185 10.15 20.18 27.29
C VAL A 185 9.71 21.31 26.36
N LEU A 186 10.00 22.58 26.69
CA LEU A 186 9.67 23.72 25.83
C LEU A 186 10.53 23.78 24.56
N PHE A 187 11.78 23.32 24.62
CA PHE A 187 12.69 23.30 23.47
C PHE A 187 12.52 22.06 22.58
N THR A 188 12.17 20.92 23.19
CA THR A 188 11.98 19.65 22.50
C THR A 188 10.58 19.53 21.88
N ARG A 189 10.45 18.73 20.81
CA ARG A 189 9.16 18.40 20.21
C ARG A 189 8.68 17.06 20.72
N GLY A 190 7.35 16.89 20.74
CA GLY A 190 6.74 15.60 21.04
C GLY A 190 7.02 14.54 19.97
N ASN A 191 6.45 13.35 20.17
CA ASN A 191 6.63 12.23 19.28
C ASN A 191 6.17 12.55 17.85
N GLU A 192 6.97 12.14 16.88
CA GLU A 192 6.69 12.24 15.46
C GLU A 192 6.30 10.87 14.90
N ILE A 193 5.52 10.88 13.82
CA ILE A 193 5.21 9.64 13.10
C ILE A 193 6.40 9.30 12.21
N ASN A 194 6.96 8.12 12.44
CA ASN A 194 8.00 7.50 11.63
C ASN A 194 7.66 6.02 11.44
N TYR A 195 7.07 5.68 10.30
CA TYR A 195 6.76 4.32 9.91
C TYR A 195 7.81 3.83 8.92
N PRO A 196 8.70 2.91 9.31
CA PRO A 196 9.69 2.38 8.38
C PRO A 196 9.03 1.54 7.27
N ALA A 197 9.78 1.28 6.20
CA ALA A 197 9.38 0.28 5.22
C ALA A 197 9.17 -1.08 5.93
N GLY A 198 8.16 -1.83 5.49
CA GLY A 198 7.70 -3.08 6.10
C GLY A 198 6.58 -2.90 7.14
N THR A 199 6.28 -1.67 7.57
CA THR A 199 5.18 -1.41 8.52
C THR A 199 3.85 -1.92 7.96
N ALA A 200 3.15 -2.72 8.76
CA ALA A 200 1.84 -3.26 8.39
C ALA A 200 0.74 -2.20 8.49
N VAL A 201 -0.06 -2.08 7.43
CA VAL A 201 -1.20 -1.15 7.29
C VAL A 201 -2.44 -1.96 6.89
N GLU A 202 -3.57 -1.70 7.56
CA GLU A 202 -4.87 -2.25 7.18
C GLU A 202 -5.69 -1.18 6.44
N MET A 203 -6.02 -1.44 5.19
CA MET A 203 -6.98 -0.66 4.41
C MET A 203 -8.35 -1.32 4.50
N VAL A 204 -9.40 -0.50 4.56
CA VAL A 204 -10.76 -0.96 4.30
C VAL A 204 -11.29 -0.31 3.02
N LEU A 205 -11.91 -1.14 2.19
CA LEU A 205 -12.60 -0.72 0.99
C LEU A 205 -13.88 0.04 1.34
N GLN A 206 -13.97 1.30 0.95
CA GLN A 206 -15.16 2.12 1.22
C GLN A 206 -16.31 1.84 0.25
N ARG A 207 -15.99 1.37 -0.96
CA ARG A 207 -16.95 1.13 -2.03
C ARG A 207 -16.70 -0.23 -2.66
N PRO A 208 -17.75 -0.88 -3.20
CA PRO A 208 -17.55 -2.11 -3.93
C PRO A 208 -16.74 -1.84 -5.21
N ILE A 209 -15.86 -2.76 -5.56
CA ILE A 209 -15.05 -2.69 -6.78
C ILE A 209 -15.39 -3.87 -7.66
N THR A 210 -15.68 -3.63 -8.93
CA THR A 210 -15.90 -4.69 -9.90
C THR A 210 -14.61 -4.94 -10.68
N LEU A 211 -14.11 -6.17 -10.61
CA LEU A 211 -12.89 -6.64 -11.26
C LEU A 211 -13.22 -7.53 -12.46
N GLU A 212 -12.58 -7.30 -13.60
CA GLU A 212 -12.71 -8.17 -14.77
C GLU A 212 -11.76 -9.38 -14.64
N GLN A 213 -12.32 -10.59 -14.48
CA GLN A 213 -11.54 -11.80 -14.20
C GLN A 213 -10.58 -12.30 -15.31
N PRO A 214 -10.79 -12.09 -16.63
CA PRO A 214 -9.91 -12.76 -17.61
C PRO A 214 -8.44 -12.33 -17.50
N ARG A 215 -8.15 -11.10 -17.06
CA ARG A 215 -6.78 -10.59 -16.95
C ARG A 215 -6.04 -10.95 -15.65
N ILE A 216 -6.74 -11.43 -14.63
CA ILE A 216 -6.13 -11.73 -13.31
C ILE A 216 -5.54 -13.14 -13.30
N THR A 217 -6.12 -14.08 -14.05
CA THR A 217 -5.70 -15.48 -14.08
C THR A 217 -4.67 -15.77 -15.18
N GLU A 218 -4.78 -15.14 -16.35
CA GLU A 218 -3.92 -15.42 -17.52
C GLU A 218 -2.44 -15.11 -17.28
N ALA A 219 -2.11 -14.03 -16.56
CA ALA A 219 -0.72 -13.63 -16.29
C ALA A 219 0.09 -14.67 -15.48
N LYS A 220 -0.57 -15.52 -14.68
CA LYS A 220 0.11 -16.58 -13.93
C LYS A 220 0.35 -17.85 -14.76
N SER A 221 -0.45 -18.09 -15.80
CA SER A 221 -0.34 -19.26 -16.65
C SER A 221 0.68 -19.10 -17.78
N GLU A 222 1.03 -17.88 -18.15
CA GLU A 222 2.03 -17.59 -19.21
C GLU A 222 3.49 -17.65 -18.70
N LEU A 223 3.71 -17.45 -17.39
CA LEU A 223 5.04 -17.47 -16.76
C LEU A 223 5.53 -18.87 -16.33
N VAL A 224 4.93 -19.95 -16.84
CA VAL A 224 5.51 -21.30 -16.74
C VAL A 224 6.16 -21.62 -18.09
N PRO A 225 7.49 -21.44 -18.25
CA PRO A 225 8.18 -21.93 -19.43
C PRO A 225 7.95 -23.43 -19.57
N ARG A 226 7.16 -23.83 -20.57
CA ARG A 226 7.04 -25.24 -20.98
C ARG A 226 8.22 -25.72 -21.81
N GLU A 227 9.27 -24.92 -21.97
CA GLU A 227 10.48 -25.35 -22.68
C GLU A 227 11.59 -25.67 -21.69
N GLY A 228 11.68 -26.95 -21.32
CA GLY A 228 12.96 -27.52 -20.91
C GLY A 228 13.99 -27.31 -22.03
N PRO A 229 15.29 -27.13 -21.70
CA PRO A 229 16.28 -26.78 -22.70
C PRO A 229 16.29 -27.83 -23.81
N LYS A 230 15.97 -27.41 -25.05
CA LYS A 230 16.20 -28.22 -26.26
C LYS A 230 17.68 -28.60 -26.26
N ARG A 231 17.95 -29.86 -25.96
CA ARG A 231 19.29 -30.44 -26.06
C ARG A 231 19.70 -30.33 -27.52
N LEU A 232 20.55 -29.36 -27.83
CA LEU A 232 21.14 -29.21 -29.15
C LEU A 232 21.91 -30.49 -29.46
N GLU A 233 21.37 -31.32 -30.34
CA GLU A 233 22.08 -32.47 -30.87
C GLU A 233 23.25 -31.95 -31.72
N LYS A 234 24.47 -32.26 -31.28
CA LYS A 234 25.70 -31.84 -31.94
C LYS A 234 25.72 -32.43 -33.36
N PRO A 235 25.87 -31.63 -34.42
CA PRO A 235 25.91 -32.14 -35.79
C PRO A 235 27.03 -33.18 -35.93
N ARG A 236 26.68 -34.38 -36.37
CA ARG A 236 27.65 -35.44 -36.67
C ARG A 236 28.41 -35.01 -37.92
N LEU A 237 29.67 -34.62 -37.77
CA LEU A 237 30.55 -34.24 -38.87
C LEU A 237 30.70 -35.43 -39.84
N THR A 238 30.25 -35.26 -41.08
CA THR A 238 30.52 -36.20 -42.17
C THR A 238 32.01 -36.12 -42.50
N PRO A 239 32.75 -37.25 -42.59
CA PRO A 239 34.16 -37.19 -42.95
C PRO A 239 34.32 -36.71 -44.39
N GLU A 240 35.16 -35.70 -44.56
CA GLU A 240 35.56 -35.08 -45.82
C GLU A 240 36.30 -36.11 -46.70
N PRO A 241 35.98 -36.24 -47.99
CA PRO A 241 36.64 -37.21 -48.86
C PRO A 241 38.07 -36.78 -49.18
N ALA A 242 39.02 -37.69 -49.00
CA ALA A 242 40.44 -37.46 -49.22
C ALA A 242 40.77 -37.12 -50.70
N PRO A 243 41.73 -36.22 -50.95
CA PRO A 243 42.16 -35.87 -52.31
C PRO A 243 42.89 -37.05 -52.98
N ARG A 244 42.66 -37.22 -54.29
CA ARG A 244 43.32 -38.23 -55.15
C ARG A 244 44.72 -37.80 -55.55
#